data_AF-A0A961CI31-F1
#
_entry.id   AF-A0A961CI31-F1
#
_cell.length_a   1.000
_cell.length_b   1.000
_cell.length_c   1.000
_cell.angle_alpha   90.00
_cell.angle_beta   90.00
_cell.angle_gamma   90.00
#
_symmetry.space_group_name_H-M   'P 1'
#
loop_
_entity.id
_entity.type
_entity.pdbx_description
1 polymer ?
#
loop_
_entity_poly.entity_id
_entity_poly.type
_entity_poly.pdbx_seq_one_letter_code
_entity_poly.pdbx_strand_id
1 'polypeptide(L)'
;ADADSGEFVALAYNVAGLPEVLSGSEPATNMPQIGPKLNAYDLVLVQESWKTPDPNPYAPMRGYHEELEATSELEHRSTPATQPLGTDATRPEALLADGLNRFSRFAFGDVTRVRWEGCFGGADTSDRGAADCLATKGFSVATTTLADGVEVDVYNLHAEAGSSDRDQELQAADFAQLAAFINE
;
A
#
# COMPACT_ATOMS: atom_id res chain seq x y z
N ALA A 1 -16.50 -32.33 -12.08
CA ALA A 1 -16.69 -31.53 -13.30
C ALA A 1 -15.67 -30.43 -13.18
N ASP A 2 -14.58 -30.57 -13.92
CA ASP A 2 -13.52 -29.58 -14.01
C ASP A 2 -14.13 -28.27 -14.46
N ALA A 3 -13.96 -27.21 -13.67
CA ALA A 3 -14.16 -25.88 -14.18
C ALA A 3 -12.79 -25.44 -14.74
N ASP A 4 -12.64 -25.50 -16.06
CA ASP A 4 -11.46 -24.97 -16.79
C ASP A 4 -11.36 -23.43 -16.71
N SER A 5 -12.24 -22.78 -15.95
CA SER A 5 -12.32 -21.34 -15.73
C SER A 5 -12.98 -21.00 -14.40
N GLY A 6 -12.69 -19.79 -13.89
CA GLY A 6 -13.30 -19.23 -12.69
C GLY A 6 -13.30 -17.70 -12.76
N GLU A 7 -14.03 -17.06 -11.86
CA GLU A 7 -14.15 -15.60 -11.77
C GLU A 7 -14.00 -15.16 -10.31
N PHE A 8 -13.39 -13.99 -10.12
CA PHE A 8 -13.33 -13.30 -8.83
C PHE A 8 -13.35 -11.80 -9.07
N VAL A 9 -13.78 -11.03 -8.08
CA VAL A 9 -13.81 -9.57 -8.15
C VAL A 9 -12.68 -9.00 -7.30
N ALA A 10 -11.82 -8.21 -7.94
CA ALA A 10 -10.73 -7.52 -7.27
C ALA A 10 -10.98 -6.01 -7.15
N LEU A 11 -10.45 -5.40 -6.09
CA LEU A 11 -10.40 -3.96 -5.89
C LEU A 11 -8.96 -3.52 -5.64
N ALA A 12 -8.49 -2.51 -6.37
CA ALA A 12 -7.33 -1.70 -6.01
C ALA A 12 -7.82 -0.31 -5.62
N TYR A 13 -7.50 0.14 -4.40
CA TYR A 13 -8.05 1.38 -3.87
C TYR A 13 -7.08 2.11 -2.94
N ASN A 14 -6.71 3.33 -3.32
CA ASN A 14 -6.00 4.25 -2.44
C ASN A 14 -7.01 4.81 -1.42
N VAL A 15 -6.80 4.51 -0.14
CA VAL A 15 -7.74 4.87 0.94
C VAL A 15 -7.47 6.24 1.55
N ALA A 16 -6.43 6.96 1.09
CA ALA A 16 -6.01 8.27 1.58
C ALA A 16 -5.85 8.32 3.13
N GLY A 17 -5.22 7.29 3.69
CA GLY A 17 -5.10 7.06 5.14
C GLY A 17 -3.94 7.79 5.82
N LEU A 18 -3.46 8.90 5.25
CA LEU A 18 -2.50 9.79 5.89
C LEU A 18 -3.06 10.28 7.24
N PRO A 19 -2.21 10.63 8.23
CA PRO A 19 -2.69 11.33 9.42
C PRO A 19 -3.54 12.54 9.03
N GLU A 20 -4.72 12.70 9.64
CA GLU A 20 -5.74 13.68 9.20
C GLU A 20 -5.21 15.12 9.13
N VAL A 21 -4.32 15.51 10.04
CA VAL A 21 -3.68 16.85 10.05
C VAL A 21 -2.80 17.11 8.82
N LEU A 22 -2.32 16.05 8.17
CA LEU A 22 -1.47 16.09 6.98
C LEU A 22 -2.25 15.72 5.71
N SER A 23 -3.50 15.28 5.85
CA SER A 23 -4.31 14.77 4.75
C SER A 23 -5.15 15.88 4.12
N GLY A 24 -5.32 15.82 2.80
CA GLY A 24 -6.37 16.57 2.10
C GLY A 24 -7.76 15.90 2.19
N SER A 25 -7.85 14.77 2.89
CA SER A 25 -9.05 13.94 3.09
C SER A 25 -9.46 13.92 4.57
N GLU A 26 -10.53 13.18 4.89
CA GLU A 26 -11.07 12.99 6.25
C GLU A 26 -10.98 11.52 6.67
N PRO A 27 -9.77 10.95 6.86
CA PRO A 27 -9.60 9.52 7.07
C PRO A 27 -10.26 9.02 8.36
N ALA A 28 -10.39 9.86 9.41
CA ALA A 28 -11.11 9.50 10.62
C ALA A 28 -12.61 9.26 10.36
N THR A 29 -13.20 10.02 9.44
CA THR A 29 -14.59 9.87 8.99
C THR A 29 -14.74 8.75 7.95
N ASN A 30 -13.79 8.64 7.03
CA ASN A 30 -13.90 7.81 5.83
C ASN A 30 -13.52 6.34 6.09
N MET A 31 -12.48 6.07 6.87
CA MET A 31 -11.99 4.70 7.03
C MET A 31 -13.04 3.73 7.63
N PRO A 32 -13.82 4.12 8.66
CA PRO A 32 -14.91 3.29 9.18
C PRO A 32 -16.04 3.01 8.16
N GLN A 33 -16.18 3.85 7.13
CA GLN A 33 -17.16 3.66 6.05
C GLN A 33 -16.60 2.84 4.89
N ILE A 34 -15.30 2.99 4.61
CA ILE A 34 -14.58 2.23 3.58
C ILE A 34 -14.50 0.76 3.98
N GLY A 35 -14.07 0.47 5.21
CA GLY A 35 -13.80 -0.89 5.68
C GLY A 35 -14.89 -1.92 5.37
N PRO A 36 -16.16 -1.70 5.79
CA PRO A 36 -17.25 -2.63 5.50
C PRO A 36 -17.53 -2.83 4.00
N LYS A 37 -17.22 -1.85 3.14
CA LYS A 37 -17.42 -1.94 1.69
C LYS A 37 -16.38 -2.83 1.02
N LEU A 38 -15.21 -3.02 1.64
CA LEU A 38 -14.17 -3.90 1.12
C LEU A 38 -14.62 -5.38 1.09
N ASN A 39 -15.56 -5.77 1.96
CA ASN A 39 -16.10 -7.13 2.06
C ASN A 39 -16.92 -7.57 0.83
N ALA A 40 -17.25 -6.64 -0.07
CA ALA A 40 -17.94 -6.93 -1.34
C ALA A 40 -17.03 -7.53 -2.42
N TYR A 41 -15.73 -7.64 -2.16
CA TYR A 41 -14.71 -8.11 -3.11
C TYR A 41 -14.06 -9.40 -2.61
N ASP A 42 -13.45 -10.17 -3.52
CA ASP A 42 -12.73 -11.39 -3.18
C ASP A 42 -11.25 -11.13 -2.89
N LEU A 43 -10.69 -10.09 -3.53
CA LEU A 43 -9.31 -9.64 -3.36
C LEU A 43 -9.27 -8.12 -3.31
N VAL A 44 -8.66 -7.55 -2.27
CA VAL A 44 -8.57 -6.11 -2.06
C VAL A 44 -7.12 -5.71 -1.83
N LEU A 45 -6.65 -4.74 -2.60
CA LEU A 45 -5.33 -4.13 -2.51
C LEU A 45 -5.50 -2.66 -2.15
N VAL A 46 -5.06 -2.26 -0.97
CA VAL A 46 -5.13 -0.86 -0.52
C VAL A 46 -3.77 -0.18 -0.57
N GLN A 47 -3.76 1.10 -0.95
CA GLN A 47 -2.61 2.01 -0.91
C GLN A 47 -2.89 3.14 0.09
N GLU A 48 -1.84 3.81 0.56
CA GLU A 48 -1.92 4.84 1.62
C GLU A 48 -2.62 4.35 2.90
N SER A 49 -2.42 3.07 3.22
CA SER A 49 -3.02 2.42 4.36
C SER A 49 -1.95 2.12 5.40
N TRP A 50 -1.80 2.99 6.40
CA TRP A 50 -0.80 2.85 7.45
C TRP A 50 -1.42 2.45 8.77
N LYS A 51 -0.84 1.46 9.44
CA LYS A 51 -1.24 1.05 10.79
C LYS A 51 -0.54 1.91 11.82
N THR A 52 -1.29 2.33 12.83
CA THR A 52 -0.75 3.03 14.01
C THR A 52 0.07 2.06 14.86
N PRO A 53 1.35 2.35 15.19
CA PRO A 53 2.11 1.56 16.15
C PRO A 53 1.48 1.58 17.55
N ASP A 54 1.65 0.48 18.29
CA ASP A 54 1.27 0.38 19.70
C ASP A 54 2.52 0.00 20.53
N PRO A 55 2.99 0.88 21.44
CA PRO A 55 2.47 2.23 21.73
C PRO A 55 2.69 3.21 20.57
N ASN A 56 1.82 4.21 20.44
CA ASN A 56 1.93 5.23 19.38
C ASN A 56 2.93 6.34 19.78
N PRO A 57 4.12 6.41 19.17
CA PRO A 57 5.15 7.37 19.57
C PRO A 57 4.94 8.76 18.96
N TYR A 58 4.01 8.93 18.02
CA TYR A 58 3.76 10.18 17.30
C TYR A 58 2.35 10.73 17.53
N ALA A 59 1.71 10.33 18.63
CA ALA A 59 0.44 10.89 19.07
C ALA A 59 0.53 12.44 19.18
N PRO A 60 -0.56 13.19 18.87
CA PRO A 60 -1.92 12.69 18.60
C PRO A 60 -2.16 12.23 17.16
N MET A 61 -1.16 12.30 16.28
CA MET A 61 -1.29 11.77 14.92
C MET A 61 -1.38 10.24 14.95
N ARG A 62 -2.10 9.66 13.99
CA ARG A 62 -2.29 8.21 13.86
C ARG A 62 -2.41 7.82 12.37
N GLY A 63 -2.20 6.54 12.10
CA GLY A 63 -2.71 5.91 10.88
C GLY A 63 -4.15 5.45 11.08
N TYR A 64 -4.67 4.71 10.10
CA TYR A 64 -6.08 4.28 10.10
C TYR A 64 -6.28 2.84 9.60
N HIS A 65 -5.22 2.10 9.25
CA HIS A 65 -5.37 0.74 8.73
C HIS A 65 -6.12 -0.20 9.70
N GLU A 66 -5.94 -0.02 11.00
CA GLU A 66 -6.64 -0.78 12.04
C GLU A 66 -8.18 -0.63 11.95
N GLU A 67 -8.69 0.46 11.41
CA GLU A 67 -10.13 0.66 11.18
C GLU A 67 -10.64 -0.24 10.04
N LEU A 68 -9.82 -0.44 9.00
CA LEU A 68 -10.13 -1.41 7.93
C LEU A 68 -10.08 -2.83 8.50
N GLU A 69 -9.02 -3.17 9.23
CA GLU A 69 -8.86 -4.49 9.86
C GLU A 69 -10.01 -4.86 10.80
N ALA A 70 -10.54 -3.88 11.55
CA ALA A 70 -11.62 -4.10 12.51
C ALA A 70 -12.96 -4.49 11.86
N THR A 71 -13.13 -4.21 10.57
CA THR A 71 -14.38 -4.44 9.82
C THR A 71 -14.24 -5.48 8.71
N SER A 72 -13.04 -6.00 8.48
CA SER A 72 -12.78 -6.99 7.44
C SER A 72 -13.41 -8.34 7.79
N GLU A 73 -14.18 -8.88 6.86
CA GLU A 73 -14.73 -10.24 6.88
C GLU A 73 -13.90 -11.21 6.01
N LEU A 74 -12.90 -10.69 5.29
CA LEU A 74 -11.99 -11.47 4.44
C LEU A 74 -11.03 -12.29 5.30
N GLU A 75 -10.88 -13.57 4.96
CA GLU A 75 -10.18 -14.58 5.78
C GLU A 75 -8.68 -14.29 5.93
N HIS A 76 -8.06 -13.77 4.87
CA HIS A 76 -6.62 -13.54 4.82
C HIS A 76 -6.32 -12.04 4.72
N ARG A 77 -5.29 -11.59 5.43
CA ARG A 77 -4.81 -10.20 5.39
C ARG A 77 -3.31 -10.12 5.60
N SER A 78 -2.66 -9.18 4.92
CA SER A 78 -1.23 -8.96 5.09
C SER A 78 -0.93 -8.32 6.43
N THR A 79 0.22 -8.64 7.01
CA THR A 79 0.80 -7.82 8.07
C THR A 79 1.26 -6.47 7.49
N PRO A 80 0.84 -5.32 8.05
CA PRO A 80 1.33 -4.02 7.62
C PRO A 80 2.82 -3.85 7.85
N ALA A 81 3.48 -3.13 6.96
CA ALA A 81 4.88 -2.75 7.13
C ALA A 81 5.05 -1.86 8.38
N THR A 82 6.14 -2.09 9.12
CA THR A 82 6.52 -1.28 10.27
C THR A 82 6.88 0.14 9.82
N GLN A 83 6.35 1.15 10.50
CA GLN A 83 6.65 2.55 10.18
C GLN A 83 8.14 2.85 10.44
N PRO A 84 8.86 3.43 9.48
CA PRO A 84 10.27 3.77 9.64
C PRO A 84 10.48 4.92 10.63
N LEU A 85 9.57 5.89 10.72
CA LEU A 85 9.64 7.01 11.66
C LEU A 85 11.00 7.74 11.67
N GLY A 86 11.62 7.87 10.50
CA GLY A 86 12.93 8.49 10.31
C GLY A 86 14.14 7.66 10.76
N THR A 87 13.95 6.38 11.08
CA THR A 87 15.03 5.48 11.51
C THR A 87 15.70 4.71 10.37
N ASP A 88 15.14 4.78 9.15
CA ASP A 88 15.75 4.17 7.97
C ASP A 88 16.96 4.99 7.53
N ALA A 89 18.17 4.48 7.77
CA ALA A 89 19.42 5.17 7.42
C ALA A 89 19.57 5.42 5.90
N THR A 90 18.85 4.68 5.06
CA THR A 90 18.89 4.84 3.60
C THR A 90 17.83 5.81 3.07
N ARG A 91 16.83 6.16 3.90
CA ARG A 91 15.84 7.23 3.64
C ARG A 91 15.40 7.87 4.96
N PRO A 92 16.25 8.70 5.61
CA PRO A 92 15.99 9.24 6.95
C PRO A 92 14.77 10.15 7.04
N GLU A 93 14.33 10.72 5.92
CA GLU A 93 13.11 11.51 5.81
C GLU A 93 11.83 10.66 5.77
N ALA A 94 11.93 9.35 5.53
CA ALA A 94 10.76 8.48 5.50
C ALA A 94 10.18 8.30 6.90
N LEU A 95 8.99 8.85 7.11
CA LEU A 95 8.22 8.69 8.34
C LEU A 95 7.24 7.53 8.22
N LEU A 96 6.70 7.32 7.01
CA LEU A 96 5.69 6.32 6.71
C LEU A 96 6.28 5.14 5.93
N ALA A 97 5.74 3.95 6.16
CA ALA A 97 6.07 2.77 5.38
C ALA A 97 5.40 2.84 3.98
N ASP A 98 5.41 1.75 3.23
CA ASP A 98 4.86 1.71 1.86
C ASP A 98 3.33 1.96 1.78
N GLY A 99 2.59 1.73 2.88
CA GLY A 99 1.14 1.88 2.93
C GLY A 99 0.38 0.82 2.13
N LEU A 100 1.04 -0.26 1.72
CA LEU A 100 0.51 -1.31 0.86
C LEU A 100 0.01 -2.47 1.71
N ASN A 101 -1.29 -2.74 1.65
CA ASN A 101 -1.89 -3.89 2.34
C ASN A 101 -2.86 -4.63 1.45
N ARG A 102 -3.15 -5.89 1.80
CA ARG A 102 -4.12 -6.72 1.11
C ARG A 102 -5.06 -7.42 2.07
N PHE A 103 -6.29 -7.62 1.62
CA PHE A 103 -7.31 -8.48 2.22
C PHE A 103 -7.82 -9.44 1.13
N SER A 104 -8.08 -10.69 1.48
CA SER A 104 -8.38 -11.71 0.47
C SER A 104 -9.24 -12.84 1.04
N ARG A 105 -10.14 -13.38 0.23
CA ARG A 105 -10.79 -14.69 0.45
C ARG A 105 -9.87 -15.85 0.08
N PHE A 106 -8.89 -15.59 -0.79
CA PHE A 106 -7.91 -16.57 -1.22
C PHE A 106 -6.69 -16.54 -0.31
N ALA A 107 -6.16 -17.71 0.02
CA ALA A 107 -4.90 -17.83 0.72
C ALA A 107 -3.76 -17.26 -0.14
N PHE A 108 -2.79 -16.62 0.51
CA PHE A 108 -1.59 -16.14 -0.14
C PHE A 108 -0.37 -16.37 0.76
N GLY A 109 0.80 -16.49 0.13
CA GLY A 109 2.06 -16.71 0.82
C GLY A 109 2.60 -15.45 1.53
N ASP A 110 3.88 -15.48 1.86
CA ASP A 110 4.54 -14.32 2.46
C ASP A 110 4.53 -13.11 1.52
N VAL A 111 4.37 -11.92 2.11
CA VAL A 111 4.37 -10.66 1.37
C VAL A 111 5.80 -10.13 1.25
N THR A 112 6.34 -10.16 0.03
CA THR A 112 7.57 -9.44 -0.31
C THR A 112 7.26 -7.98 -0.58
N ARG A 113 8.04 -7.06 -0.02
CA ARG A 113 7.89 -5.61 -0.19
C ARG A 113 9.18 -5.05 -0.77
N VAL A 114 9.07 -4.29 -1.86
CA VAL A 114 10.20 -3.69 -2.56
C VAL A 114 9.96 -2.19 -2.64
N ARG A 115 10.85 -1.42 -2.03
CA ARG A 115 10.85 0.04 -2.09
C ARG A 115 11.36 0.50 -3.45
N TRP A 116 10.75 1.55 -4.01
CA TRP A 116 11.31 2.24 -5.17
C TRP A 116 12.69 2.80 -4.86
N GLU A 117 13.63 2.64 -5.77
CA GLU A 117 14.98 3.18 -5.60
C GLU A 117 14.95 4.71 -5.52
N GLY A 118 14.16 5.33 -6.40
CA GLY A 118 13.92 6.76 -6.44
C GLY A 118 12.72 7.21 -5.61
N CYS A 119 12.67 8.51 -5.36
CA CYS A 119 11.51 9.26 -4.89
C CYS A 119 11.76 10.75 -5.17
N PHE A 120 10.70 11.57 -5.17
CA PHE A 120 10.84 13.02 -5.24
C PHE A 120 9.88 13.78 -4.31
N GLY A 121 10.35 14.93 -3.83
CA GLY A 121 9.67 15.74 -2.82
C GLY A 121 9.85 15.23 -1.39
N GLY A 122 10.06 16.18 -0.47
CA GLY A 122 10.09 15.95 0.97
C GLY A 122 9.05 16.81 1.69
N ALA A 123 9.32 17.14 2.97
CA ALA A 123 8.44 18.03 3.73
C ALA A 123 8.42 19.48 3.21
N ASP A 124 9.48 19.90 2.52
CA ASP A 124 9.52 21.16 1.78
C ASP A 124 8.99 20.91 0.36
N THR A 125 7.86 21.52 0.03
CA THR A 125 7.18 21.36 -1.26
C THR A 125 7.57 22.43 -2.28
N SER A 126 8.58 23.25 -2.00
CA SER A 126 9.03 24.31 -2.93
C SER A 126 9.65 23.76 -4.22
N ASP A 127 10.09 22.51 -4.20
CA ASP A 127 10.58 21.75 -5.36
C ASP A 127 9.46 21.21 -6.27
N ARG A 128 8.19 21.37 -5.86
CA ARG A 128 6.97 20.88 -6.53
C ARG A 128 6.80 19.36 -6.52
N GLY A 129 7.60 18.62 -5.75
CA GLY A 129 7.38 17.19 -5.53
C GLY A 129 6.15 16.92 -4.68
N ALA A 130 5.63 15.70 -4.76
CA ALA A 130 4.43 15.27 -4.02
C ALA A 130 4.71 14.70 -2.62
N ALA A 131 5.90 14.99 -2.08
CA ALA A 131 6.40 14.52 -0.78
C ALA A 131 6.60 12.99 -0.70
N ASP A 132 6.92 12.34 -1.82
CA ASP A 132 6.98 10.88 -1.90
C ASP A 132 8.16 10.28 -1.14
N CYS A 133 9.23 11.05 -0.90
CA CYS A 133 10.34 10.60 -0.05
C CYS A 133 9.95 10.48 1.43
N LEU A 134 8.83 11.06 1.88
CA LEU A 134 8.34 10.88 3.25
C LEU A 134 7.75 9.49 3.52
N ALA A 135 7.59 8.67 2.48
CA ALA A 135 7.16 7.28 2.57
C ALA A 135 8.16 6.33 1.89
N THR A 136 8.19 5.07 2.33
CA THR A 136 8.91 4.02 1.61
C THR A 136 8.04 3.44 0.48
N LYS A 137 7.56 4.30 -0.44
CA LYS A 137 6.75 3.90 -1.60
C LYS A 137 7.43 2.78 -2.40
N GLY A 138 6.62 1.95 -3.02
CA GLY A 138 7.09 0.72 -3.63
C GLY A 138 5.97 -0.12 -4.22
N PHE A 139 6.26 -1.42 -4.28
CA PHE A 139 5.27 -2.47 -4.51
C PHE A 139 5.41 -3.60 -3.50
N SER A 140 4.34 -4.37 -3.34
CA SER A 140 4.32 -5.61 -2.60
C SER A 140 3.75 -6.73 -3.46
N VAL A 141 4.28 -7.93 -3.31
CA VAL A 141 3.84 -9.11 -4.03
C VAL A 141 3.63 -10.27 -3.07
N ALA A 142 2.61 -11.08 -3.34
CA ALA A 142 2.48 -12.41 -2.75
C ALA A 142 1.79 -13.32 -3.76
N THR A 143 2.28 -14.56 -3.86
CA THR A 143 1.63 -15.63 -4.62
C THR A 143 0.32 -16.00 -3.93
N THR A 144 -0.78 -15.93 -4.68
CA THR A 144 -2.15 -16.15 -4.22
C THR A 144 -2.71 -17.38 -4.89
N THR A 145 -3.22 -18.32 -4.10
CA THR A 145 -3.84 -19.56 -4.59
C THR A 145 -5.33 -19.31 -4.83
N LEU A 146 -5.73 -19.15 -6.10
CA LEU A 146 -7.13 -18.87 -6.48
C LEU A 146 -8.02 -20.12 -6.42
N ALA A 147 -7.42 -21.28 -6.70
CA ALA A 147 -8.04 -22.61 -6.64
C ALA A 147 -6.93 -23.67 -6.55
N ASP A 148 -7.31 -24.94 -6.35
CA ASP A 148 -6.36 -26.05 -6.31
C ASP A 148 -5.46 -26.07 -7.56
N GLY A 149 -4.16 -25.85 -7.38
CA GLY A 149 -3.18 -25.81 -8.46
C GLY A 149 -3.21 -24.55 -9.35
N VAL A 150 -3.98 -23.52 -8.99
CA VAL A 150 -4.06 -22.24 -9.70
C VAL A 150 -3.48 -21.13 -8.83
N GLU A 151 -2.26 -20.71 -9.16
CA GLU A 151 -1.52 -19.69 -8.41
C GLU A 151 -1.21 -18.48 -9.31
N VAL A 152 -1.35 -17.28 -8.75
CA VAL A 152 -1.01 -16.01 -9.42
C VAL A 152 -0.23 -15.10 -8.48
N ASP A 153 0.76 -14.40 -9.01
CA ASP A 153 1.43 -13.35 -8.28
C ASP A 153 0.62 -12.06 -8.34
N VAL A 154 0.19 -11.59 -7.17
CA VAL A 154 -0.62 -10.38 -7.04
C VAL A 154 0.26 -9.24 -6.56
N TYR A 155 0.46 -8.25 -7.43
CA TYR A 155 1.23 -7.04 -7.16
C TYR A 155 0.30 -5.90 -6.71
N ASN A 156 0.62 -5.28 -5.58
CA ASN A 156 0.02 -4.03 -5.11
C ASN A 156 1.10 -2.95 -5.13
N LEU A 157 0.88 -1.81 -5.79
CA LEU A 157 1.89 -0.78 -5.98
C LEU A 157 1.33 0.63 -5.76
N HIS A 158 2.20 1.52 -5.33
CA HIS A 158 1.94 2.96 -5.28
C HIS A 158 3.19 3.68 -5.77
N ALA A 159 3.17 4.08 -7.04
CA ALA A 159 4.29 4.76 -7.72
C ALA A 159 4.50 6.19 -7.21
N GLU A 160 5.58 6.82 -7.68
CA GLU A 160 5.79 8.26 -7.58
C GLU A 160 4.53 9.03 -8.02
N ALA A 161 4.13 10.00 -7.22
CA ALA A 161 2.99 10.88 -7.47
C ALA A 161 3.46 12.16 -8.19
N GLY A 162 2.59 13.16 -8.31
CA GLY A 162 2.96 14.42 -8.97
C GLY A 162 2.94 14.36 -10.50
N SER A 163 3.31 15.49 -11.11
CA SER A 163 3.16 15.75 -12.55
C SER A 163 4.27 16.62 -13.14
N SER A 164 5.32 16.92 -12.38
CA SER A 164 6.53 17.55 -12.89
C SER A 164 7.30 16.59 -13.79
N ASP A 165 8.26 17.13 -14.57
CA ASP A 165 9.12 16.30 -15.41
C ASP A 165 9.91 15.27 -14.59
N ARG A 166 10.30 15.64 -13.36
CA ARG A 166 11.02 14.74 -12.45
C ARG A 166 10.13 13.62 -11.92
N ASP A 167 8.88 13.95 -11.56
CA ASP A 167 7.88 12.94 -11.17
C ASP A 167 7.68 11.91 -12.29
N GLN A 168 7.49 12.39 -13.52
CA GLN A 168 7.24 11.52 -14.68
C GLN A 168 8.45 10.64 -15.04
N GLU A 169 9.67 11.16 -14.90
CA GLU A 169 10.90 10.37 -15.03
C GLU A 169 10.96 9.22 -14.00
N LEU A 170 10.64 9.53 -12.74
CA LEU A 170 10.63 8.54 -11.66
C LEU A 170 9.49 7.53 -11.81
N GLN A 171 8.31 7.95 -12.24
CA GLN A 171 7.21 7.03 -12.58
C GLN A 171 7.66 6.00 -13.64
N ALA A 172 8.36 6.43 -14.69
CA ALA A 172 8.91 5.51 -15.68
C ALA A 172 9.98 4.58 -15.07
N ALA A 173 10.83 5.08 -14.17
CA ALA A 173 11.83 4.28 -13.48
C ALA A 173 11.21 3.23 -12.54
N ASP A 174 10.14 3.57 -11.81
CA ASP A 174 9.40 2.65 -10.94
C ASP A 174 8.87 1.44 -11.73
N PHE A 175 8.25 1.68 -12.89
CA PHE A 175 7.75 0.60 -13.74
C PHE A 175 8.88 -0.22 -14.39
N ALA A 176 10.03 0.40 -14.68
CA ALA A 176 11.21 -0.33 -15.13
C ALA A 176 11.77 -1.24 -14.03
N GLN A 177 11.83 -0.76 -12.78
CA GLN A 177 12.22 -1.55 -11.61
C GLN A 177 11.25 -2.72 -11.36
N LEU A 178 9.94 -2.49 -11.45
CA LEU A 178 8.93 -3.53 -11.34
C LEU A 178 9.09 -4.59 -12.43
N ALA A 179 9.28 -4.17 -13.69
CA ALA A 179 9.49 -5.09 -14.80
C ALA A 179 10.76 -5.91 -14.62
N ALA A 180 11.85 -5.33 -14.10
CA ALA A 180 13.06 -6.07 -13.78
C ALA A 180 12.79 -7.15 -12.73
N PHE A 181 12.14 -6.79 -11.62
CA PHE A 181 11.78 -7.73 -10.55
C PHE A 181 10.92 -8.90 -11.02
N ILE A 182 9.96 -8.67 -11.93
CA ILE A 182 9.10 -9.73 -12.48
C ILE A 182 9.88 -10.73 -13.35
N ASN A 183 11.00 -10.30 -13.95
CA ASN A 183 11.79 -11.12 -14.87
C ASN A 183 12.99 -11.83 -14.21
N GLU A 184 13.18 -11.69 -12.90
CA GLU A 184 14.20 -12.41 -12.11
C GLU A 184 13.79 -13.85 -11.80
#